data_AF-A0A927CNH9-F1
#
_entry.id   AF-A0A927CNH9-F1
#
_cell.length_a   1.000
_cell.length_b   1.000
_cell.length_c   1.000
_cell.angle_alpha   90.00
_cell.angle_beta   90.00
_cell.angle_gamma   90.00
#
_symmetry.space_group_name_H-M   'P 1'
#
loop_
_entity.id
_entity.type
_entity.pdbx_description
1 polymer ?
#
loop_
_entity_poly.entity_id
_entity_poly.type
_entity_poly.pdbx_seq_one_letter_code
_entity_poly.pdbx_strand_id
1 'polypeptide(L)'
;MGSRLMHLIIGEIVASSLDGIKNKRDFLIGSIAPDAAFSFERKVATHYFEGDVDKRTRQVNYQRYMDTYLSDIKDDYSLGYLTHLIGDNVWMEYIYYPYELQQKQELDPTFLQKWHSDFRKMNTKLLCHYKMGYLKDWLEIYALPREIEDITRDDLQKFIEEMYGDFEIIEQNKSCELEVYNYDDIIEYINLSISKAIAVIEEMIFDAHARLH
;
A
#
# COMPACT_ATOMS: atom_id res chain seq x y z
N MET A 1 -0.38 -8.55 -1.90
CA MET A 1 -0.39 -7.13 -1.54
C MET A 1 -0.83 -7.05 -0.11
N GLY A 2 -0.28 -6.08 0.63
CA GLY A 2 -0.67 -5.84 2.02
C GLY A 2 -2.15 -5.45 2.10
N SER A 3 -2.69 -5.33 3.32
CA SER A 3 -4.04 -4.77 3.45
C SER A 3 -4.01 -3.28 3.12
N ARG A 4 -5.08 -2.75 2.53
CA ARG A 4 -5.24 -1.31 2.24
C ARG A 4 -5.03 -0.40 3.45
N LEU A 5 -5.35 -0.88 4.66
CA LEU A 5 -5.05 -0.14 5.89
C LEU A 5 -3.55 -0.11 6.23
N MET A 6 -2.81 -1.17 5.95
CA MET A 6 -1.35 -1.17 6.09
C MET A 6 -0.72 -0.13 5.17
N HIS A 7 -1.15 -0.07 3.90
CA HIS A 7 -0.66 0.94 2.96
C HIS A 7 -0.95 2.37 3.43
N LEU A 8 -2.13 2.60 4.01
CA LEU A 8 -2.48 3.90 4.57
C LEU A 8 -1.63 4.27 5.79
N ILE A 9 -1.35 3.31 6.69
CA ILE A 9 -0.44 3.51 7.84
C ILE A 9 0.98 3.81 7.37
N ILE A 10 1.50 3.06 6.39
CA ILE A 10 2.81 3.31 5.77
C ILE A 10 2.82 4.73 5.18
N GLY A 11 1.79 5.09 4.41
CA GLY A 11 1.66 6.41 3.81
C GLY A 11 1.67 7.55 4.83
N GLU A 12 0.94 7.40 5.94
CA GLU A 12 0.92 8.36 7.05
C GLU A 12 2.29 8.59 7.68
N ILE A 13 3.03 7.51 7.95
CA ILE A 13 4.34 7.59 8.60
C ILE A 13 5.36 8.19 7.64
N VAL A 14 5.37 7.76 6.37
CA VAL A 14 6.27 8.32 5.35
C VAL A 14 6.00 9.81 5.15
N ALA A 15 4.74 10.20 4.95
CA ALA A 15 4.37 11.61 4.75
C ALA A 15 4.76 12.50 5.93
N SER A 16 4.70 11.97 7.15
CA SER A 16 5.06 12.71 8.36
C SER A 16 6.56 12.72 8.65
N SER A 17 7.33 11.86 7.99
CA SER A 17 8.79 11.76 8.16
C SER A 17 9.57 12.62 7.15
N LEU A 18 8.91 13.10 6.09
CA LEU A 18 9.52 13.83 5.00
C LEU A 18 9.10 15.31 5.01
N ASP A 19 10.07 16.22 5.12
CA ASP A 19 9.81 17.67 5.10
C ASP A 19 9.28 18.19 3.74
N GLY A 20 9.45 17.41 2.66
CA GLY A 20 9.08 17.79 1.30
C GLY A 20 7.59 17.68 0.96
N ILE A 21 6.79 17.04 1.81
CA ILE A 21 5.38 16.73 1.54
C ILE A 21 4.51 17.95 1.88
N LYS A 22 3.83 18.51 0.88
CA LYS A 22 3.07 19.77 1.03
C LYS A 22 1.59 19.53 1.27
N ASN A 23 1.02 18.56 0.58
CA ASN A 23 -0.36 18.13 0.68
C ASN A 23 -0.43 16.67 1.12
N LYS A 24 -0.45 16.49 2.44
CA LYS A 24 -0.57 15.18 3.08
C LYS A 24 -1.85 14.42 2.67
N ARG A 25 -2.96 15.12 2.43
CA ARG A 25 -4.20 14.45 1.99
C ARG A 25 -3.98 13.78 0.64
N ASP A 26 -3.45 14.50 -0.33
CA ASP A 26 -3.17 13.96 -1.66
C ASP A 26 -2.21 12.77 -1.57
N PHE A 27 -1.17 12.86 -0.73
CA PHE A 27 -0.25 11.75 -0.46
C PHE A 27 -0.98 10.51 0.08
N LEU A 28 -1.82 10.66 1.10
CA LEU A 28 -2.57 9.55 1.69
C LEU A 28 -3.52 8.91 0.67
N ILE A 29 -4.21 9.73 -0.13
CA ILE A 29 -5.07 9.24 -1.21
C ILE A 29 -4.24 8.47 -2.26
N GLY A 30 -3.06 8.97 -2.62
CA GLY A 30 -2.11 8.28 -3.49
C GLY A 30 -1.67 6.93 -2.93
N SER A 31 -1.42 6.84 -1.62
CA SER A 31 -0.96 5.61 -0.96
C SER A 31 -1.96 4.46 -0.97
N ILE A 32 -3.21 4.73 -1.33
CA ILE A 32 -4.27 3.71 -1.44
C ILE A 32 -4.84 3.59 -2.85
N ALA A 33 -4.51 4.52 -3.75
CA ALA A 33 -5.08 4.61 -5.09
C ALA A 33 -4.90 3.34 -5.95
N PRO A 34 -3.75 2.63 -5.95
CA PRO A 34 -3.58 1.46 -6.80
C PRO A 34 -4.63 0.37 -6.56
N ASP A 35 -5.08 0.24 -5.31
CA ASP A 35 -6.04 -0.76 -4.86
C ASP A 35 -7.50 -0.47 -5.27
N ALA A 36 -7.79 0.74 -5.76
CA ALA A 36 -9.11 1.10 -6.30
C ALA A 36 -9.43 0.42 -7.64
N ALA A 37 -8.48 -0.31 -8.24
CA ALA A 37 -8.75 -1.16 -9.39
C ALA A 37 -9.53 -2.43 -8.98
N PHE A 38 -10.77 -2.59 -9.45
CA PHE A 38 -11.63 -3.71 -9.07
C PHE A 38 -11.52 -4.96 -9.97
N SER A 39 -10.91 -4.86 -11.16
CA SER A 39 -10.67 -6.02 -12.03
C SER A 39 -9.23 -6.53 -11.91
N PHE A 40 -9.01 -7.80 -12.23
CA PHE A 40 -7.68 -8.40 -12.17
C PHE A 40 -6.69 -7.70 -13.13
N GLU A 41 -7.11 -7.45 -14.37
CA GLU A 41 -6.28 -6.82 -15.39
C GLU A 41 -5.89 -5.39 -14.97
N ARG A 42 -6.84 -4.63 -14.42
CA ARG A 42 -6.56 -3.29 -13.90
C ARG A 42 -5.66 -3.37 -12.68
N LYS A 43 -5.84 -4.34 -11.77
CA LYS A 43 -4.91 -4.53 -10.64
C LYS A 43 -3.50 -4.85 -11.11
N VAL A 44 -3.34 -5.64 -12.17
CA VAL A 44 -2.02 -5.91 -12.77
C VAL A 44 -1.38 -4.60 -13.23
N ALA A 45 -2.13 -3.75 -13.93
CA ALA A 45 -1.66 -2.47 -14.44
C ALA A 45 -1.33 -1.48 -13.31
N THR A 46 -2.26 -1.24 -12.39
CA THR A 46 -2.12 -0.22 -11.35
C THR A 46 -1.03 -0.55 -10.34
N HIS A 47 -0.78 -1.82 -10.06
CA HIS A 47 0.30 -2.24 -9.16
C HIS A 47 1.62 -2.50 -9.88
N TYR A 48 1.73 -2.16 -11.18
CA TYR A 48 2.95 -2.35 -11.97
C TYR A 48 3.48 -3.78 -11.90
N PHE A 49 2.57 -4.76 -11.89
CA PHE A 49 2.96 -6.14 -11.81
C PHE A 49 3.58 -6.61 -13.13
N GLU A 50 4.79 -7.16 -13.03
CA GLU A 50 5.51 -7.76 -14.14
C GLU A 50 6.02 -9.15 -13.76
N GLY A 51 6.49 -9.91 -14.74
CA GLY A 51 6.97 -11.27 -14.53
C GLY A 51 5.84 -12.31 -14.42
N ASP A 52 6.20 -13.48 -13.91
CA ASP A 52 5.38 -14.69 -13.95
C ASP A 52 5.29 -15.30 -12.56
N VAL A 53 4.06 -15.56 -12.10
CA VAL A 53 3.78 -16.07 -10.76
C VAL A 53 4.33 -17.50 -10.62
N ASP A 54 4.11 -18.36 -11.62
CA ASP A 54 4.50 -19.77 -11.60
C ASP A 54 6.02 -19.94 -11.64
N LYS A 55 6.71 -18.99 -12.28
CA LYS A 55 8.19 -18.94 -12.32
C LYS A 55 8.80 -18.20 -11.12
N ARG A 56 7.98 -17.72 -10.18
CA ARG A 56 8.39 -16.90 -9.04
C ARG A 56 9.21 -15.66 -9.44
N THR A 57 8.84 -15.05 -10.56
CA THR A 57 9.43 -13.79 -11.05
C THR A 57 8.47 -12.61 -11.00
N ARG A 58 7.24 -12.84 -10.51
CA ARG A 58 6.24 -11.80 -10.32
C ARG A 58 6.77 -10.74 -9.34
N GLN A 59 6.78 -9.49 -9.77
CA GLN A 59 7.26 -8.38 -8.95
C GLN A 59 6.48 -7.10 -9.25
N VAL A 60 6.57 -6.12 -8.35
CA VAL A 60 6.10 -4.76 -8.58
C VAL A 60 7.24 -3.92 -9.13
N ASN A 61 7.10 -3.45 -10.37
CA ASN A 61 8.09 -2.61 -11.04
C ASN A 61 7.80 -1.11 -10.77
N TYR A 62 8.05 -0.68 -9.53
CA TYR A 62 7.86 0.72 -9.15
C TYR A 62 8.86 1.68 -9.84
N GLN A 63 9.99 1.19 -10.37
CA GLN A 63 10.91 2.00 -11.16
C GLN A 63 10.25 2.47 -12.46
N ARG A 64 9.51 1.59 -13.14
CA ARG A 64 8.75 1.96 -14.34
C ARG A 64 7.68 3.02 -14.02
N TYR A 65 7.06 2.95 -12.85
CA TYR A 65 6.15 4.00 -12.39
C TYR A 65 6.87 5.34 -12.22
N MET A 66 8.03 5.34 -11.55
CA MET A 66 8.85 6.54 -11.37
C MET A 66 9.24 7.18 -12.70
N ASP A 67 9.70 6.38 -13.66
CA ASP A 67 10.11 6.87 -14.98
C ASP A 67 8.92 7.50 -15.74
N THR A 68 7.71 6.95 -15.55
CA THR A 68 6.48 7.39 -16.23
C THR A 68 5.89 8.66 -15.62
N TYR A 69 5.82 8.75 -14.29
CA TYR A 69 5.03 9.78 -13.60
C TYR A 69 5.84 10.79 -12.80
N LEU A 70 7.07 10.43 -12.40
CA LEU A 70 7.89 11.23 -11.48
C LEU A 70 9.19 11.77 -12.11
N SER A 71 9.39 11.53 -13.40
CA SER A 71 10.51 12.08 -14.18
C SER A 71 10.43 13.61 -14.31
N ASP A 72 9.21 14.15 -14.48
CA ASP A 72 8.99 15.59 -14.69
C ASP A 72 8.43 16.31 -13.45
N ILE A 73 7.33 15.79 -12.87
CA ILE A 73 6.62 16.43 -11.75
C ILE A 73 6.44 15.43 -10.61
N LYS A 74 6.89 15.84 -9.44
CA LYS A 74 6.78 15.09 -8.18
C LYS A 74 5.72 15.74 -7.31
N ASP A 75 4.46 15.44 -7.61
CA ASP A 75 3.33 15.83 -6.76
C ASP A 75 3.11 14.80 -5.62
N ASP A 76 2.51 15.25 -4.52
CA ASP A 76 2.34 14.44 -3.32
C ASP A 76 1.47 13.19 -3.56
N TYR A 77 0.46 13.27 -4.44
CA TYR A 77 -0.37 12.11 -4.80
C TYR A 77 0.47 11.02 -5.49
N SER A 78 1.32 11.41 -6.42
CA SER A 78 2.20 10.46 -7.13
C SER A 78 3.29 9.89 -6.23
N LEU A 79 3.78 10.65 -5.24
CA LEU A 79 4.70 10.12 -4.22
C LEU A 79 4.00 9.15 -3.24
N GLY A 80 2.74 9.42 -2.91
CA GLY A 80 1.89 8.49 -2.18
C GLY A 80 1.70 7.18 -2.94
N TYR A 81 1.40 7.26 -4.23
CA TYR A 81 1.27 6.09 -5.12
C TYR A 81 2.57 5.27 -5.18
N LEU A 82 3.72 5.94 -5.33
CA LEU A 82 5.02 5.29 -5.27
C LEU A 82 5.21 4.54 -3.93
N THR A 83 4.83 5.15 -2.82
CA THR A 83 4.90 4.53 -1.48
C THR A 83 4.10 3.24 -1.41
N HIS A 84 2.92 3.20 -2.04
CA HIS A 84 2.14 1.97 -2.16
C HIS A 84 2.89 0.87 -2.91
N LEU A 85 3.43 1.20 -4.10
CA LEU A 85 4.15 0.23 -4.94
C LEU A 85 5.41 -0.31 -4.26
N ILE A 86 6.14 0.54 -3.52
CA ILE A 86 7.28 0.11 -2.71
C ILE A 86 6.82 -0.85 -1.62
N GLY A 87 5.71 -0.54 -0.93
CA GLY A 87 5.08 -1.45 0.03
C GLY A 87 4.77 -2.80 -0.60
N ASP A 88 4.16 -2.85 -1.77
CA ASP A 88 3.88 -4.12 -2.43
C ASP A 88 5.12 -4.87 -2.90
N ASN A 89 6.16 -4.18 -3.36
CA ASN A 89 7.43 -4.82 -3.67
C ASN A 89 8.03 -5.48 -2.42
N VAL A 90 8.05 -4.77 -1.28
CA VAL A 90 8.48 -5.34 0.01
C VAL A 90 7.59 -6.51 0.42
N TRP A 91 6.27 -6.41 0.23
CA TRP A 91 5.34 -7.51 0.49
C TRP A 91 5.70 -8.76 -0.30
N MET A 92 6.05 -8.62 -1.58
CA MET A 92 6.45 -9.76 -2.40
C MET A 92 7.71 -10.44 -1.86
N GLU A 93 8.72 -9.63 -1.50
CA GLU A 93 10.03 -10.08 -1.02
C GLU A 93 9.98 -10.70 0.38
N TYR A 94 9.20 -10.14 1.30
CA TYR A 94 9.22 -10.50 2.72
C TYR A 94 8.05 -11.38 3.17
N ILE A 95 6.89 -11.26 2.52
CA ILE A 95 5.68 -11.97 2.94
C ILE A 95 5.25 -13.00 1.88
N TYR A 96 4.98 -12.58 0.65
CA TYR A 96 4.36 -13.47 -0.35
C TYR A 96 5.22 -14.69 -0.69
N TYR A 97 6.48 -14.47 -1.07
CA TYR A 97 7.37 -15.55 -1.48
C TYR A 97 7.94 -16.36 -0.31
N PRO A 98 8.42 -15.76 0.79
CA PRO A 98 8.95 -16.51 1.93
C PRO A 98 7.91 -17.40 2.61
N TYR A 99 6.65 -16.96 2.65
CA TYR A 99 5.56 -17.72 3.27
C TYR A 99 4.84 -18.68 2.29
N GLU A 100 5.30 -18.77 1.04
CA GLU A 100 4.76 -19.68 0.03
C GLU A 100 3.24 -19.55 -0.14
N LEU A 101 2.75 -18.31 -0.15
CA LEU A 101 1.31 -18.05 -0.06
C LEU A 101 0.54 -18.62 -1.26
N GLN A 102 1.14 -18.63 -2.45
CA GLN A 102 0.55 -19.27 -3.64
C GLN A 102 0.37 -20.78 -3.42
N GLN A 103 1.44 -21.48 -3.01
CA GLN A 103 1.39 -22.92 -2.81
C GLN A 103 0.35 -23.29 -1.76
N LYS A 104 0.26 -22.53 -0.66
CA LYS A 104 -0.76 -22.74 0.38
C LYS A 104 -2.17 -22.55 -0.14
N GLN A 105 -2.40 -21.53 -0.98
CA GLN A 105 -3.69 -21.30 -1.60
C GLN A 105 -4.10 -22.44 -2.55
N GLU A 106 -3.15 -23.00 -3.30
CA GLU A 106 -3.40 -24.14 -4.19
C GLU A 106 -3.70 -25.43 -3.43
N LEU A 107 -3.08 -25.62 -2.26
CA LEU A 107 -3.24 -26.81 -1.42
C LEU A 107 -4.47 -26.78 -0.50
N ASP A 108 -4.91 -25.60 -0.05
CA ASP A 108 -6.05 -25.43 0.84
C ASP A 108 -7.06 -24.42 0.26
N PRO A 109 -8.24 -24.88 -0.23
CA PRO A 109 -9.26 -23.99 -0.79
C PRO A 109 -9.85 -23.01 0.24
N THR A 110 -9.67 -23.26 1.54
CA THR A 110 -10.10 -22.35 2.62
C THR A 110 -9.05 -21.30 2.95
N PHE A 111 -7.82 -21.42 2.43
CA PHE A 111 -6.70 -20.55 2.77
C PHE A 111 -6.99 -19.08 2.46
N LEU A 112 -7.59 -18.80 1.30
CA LEU A 112 -7.93 -17.43 0.89
C LEU A 112 -8.94 -16.79 1.85
N GLN A 113 -9.88 -17.57 2.39
CA GLN A 113 -10.81 -17.08 3.40
C GLN A 113 -10.10 -16.75 4.72
N LYS A 114 -9.18 -17.60 5.17
CA LYS A 114 -8.37 -17.38 6.38
C LYS A 114 -7.47 -16.16 6.23
N TRP A 115 -6.84 -16.02 5.08
CA TRP A 115 -6.04 -14.85 4.69
C TRP A 115 -6.87 -13.57 4.85
N HIS A 116 -8.03 -13.48 4.20
CA HIS A 116 -8.89 -12.30 4.30
C HIS A 116 -9.45 -12.08 5.71
N SER A 117 -9.70 -13.15 6.45
CA SER A 117 -10.09 -13.09 7.86
C SER A 117 -9.01 -12.43 8.71
N ASP A 118 -7.76 -12.82 8.51
CA ASP A 118 -6.64 -12.25 9.23
C ASP A 118 -6.42 -10.78 8.93
N PHE A 119 -6.65 -10.30 7.70
CA PHE A 119 -6.60 -8.86 7.44
C PHE A 119 -7.60 -8.08 8.29
N ARG A 120 -8.83 -8.57 8.46
CA ARG A 120 -9.81 -7.92 9.35
C ARG A 120 -9.37 -7.92 10.81
N LYS A 121 -8.81 -9.04 11.29
CA LYS A 121 -8.25 -9.14 12.65
C LYS A 121 -7.08 -8.16 12.83
N MET A 122 -6.19 -8.14 11.84
CA MET A 122 -4.99 -7.32 11.80
C MET A 122 -5.33 -5.83 11.80
N ASN A 123 -6.36 -5.39 11.06
CA ASN A 123 -6.77 -4.00 11.03
C ASN A 123 -7.05 -3.45 12.44
N THR A 124 -7.81 -4.20 13.27
CA THR A 124 -8.03 -3.83 14.68
C THR A 124 -6.71 -3.75 15.46
N LYS A 125 -5.82 -4.75 15.32
CA LYS A 125 -4.54 -4.77 16.04
C LYS A 125 -3.65 -3.59 15.67
N LEU A 126 -3.52 -3.29 14.37
CA LEU A 126 -2.70 -2.19 13.86
C LEU A 126 -3.26 -0.82 14.27
N LEU A 127 -4.59 -0.61 14.21
CA LEU A 127 -5.19 0.65 14.67
C LEU A 127 -4.94 0.89 16.16
N CYS A 128 -4.97 -0.16 16.98
CA CYS A 128 -4.64 -0.06 18.40
C CYS A 128 -3.15 0.23 18.62
N HIS A 129 -2.28 -0.42 17.87
CA HIS A 129 -0.82 -0.27 17.97
C HIS A 129 -0.37 1.14 17.57
N TYR A 130 -0.75 1.59 16.38
CA TYR A 130 -0.34 2.88 15.83
C TYR A 130 -1.20 4.06 16.32
N LYS A 131 -2.39 3.79 16.89
CA LYS A 131 -3.38 4.81 17.31
C LYS A 131 -3.81 5.74 16.18
N MET A 132 -3.91 5.19 14.97
CA MET A 132 -4.17 5.93 13.72
C MET A 132 -5.62 5.86 13.24
N GLY A 133 -6.57 5.69 14.16
CA GLY A 133 -8.02 5.69 13.83
C GLY A 133 -8.52 7.01 13.24
N TYR A 134 -7.77 8.11 13.39
CA TYR A 134 -8.08 9.41 12.80
C TYR A 134 -7.85 9.47 11.28
N LEU A 135 -7.14 8.51 10.68
CA LEU A 135 -6.83 8.55 9.24
C LEU A 135 -8.07 8.47 8.36
N LYS A 136 -9.18 7.90 8.86
CA LYS A 136 -10.46 7.90 8.15
C LYS A 136 -10.94 9.31 7.79
N ASP A 137 -10.62 10.31 8.60
CA ASP A 137 -11.04 11.70 8.40
C ASP A 137 -10.23 12.41 7.29
N TRP A 138 -9.19 11.73 6.78
CA TRP A 138 -8.36 12.19 5.66
C TRP A 138 -8.75 11.55 4.33
N LEU A 139 -9.64 10.55 4.34
CA LEU A 139 -10.08 9.80 3.16
C LEU A 139 -11.30 10.47 2.50
N GLU A 140 -11.12 11.67 1.96
CA GLU A 140 -12.17 12.37 1.21
C GLU A 140 -11.61 12.89 -0.11
N ILE A 141 -12.30 12.59 -1.22
CA ILE A 141 -11.91 13.03 -2.55
C ILE A 141 -12.97 13.94 -3.17
N TYR A 142 -12.59 15.18 -3.49
CA TYR A 142 -13.44 16.09 -4.25
C TYR A 142 -13.18 15.94 -5.75
N ALA A 143 -11.91 15.85 -6.12
CA ALA A 143 -11.42 15.61 -7.48
C ALA A 143 -10.18 14.71 -7.39
N LEU A 144 -9.83 14.06 -8.51
CA LEU A 144 -8.55 13.36 -8.60
C LEU A 144 -7.42 14.40 -8.63
N PRO A 145 -6.40 14.29 -7.77
CA PRO A 145 -5.25 15.20 -7.81
C PRO A 145 -4.51 15.14 -9.15
N ARG A 146 -4.45 13.95 -9.75
CA ARG A 146 -3.81 13.68 -11.04
C ARG A 146 -4.43 12.45 -11.70
N GLU A 147 -4.45 12.43 -13.03
CA GLU A 147 -4.76 11.22 -13.79
C GLU A 147 -3.55 10.27 -13.79
N ILE A 148 -3.78 9.06 -13.28
CA ILE A 148 -2.88 7.91 -13.41
C ILE A 148 -3.68 6.84 -14.14
N GLU A 149 -3.03 6.12 -15.07
CA GLU A 149 -3.70 5.16 -15.94
C GLU A 149 -4.51 4.14 -15.12
N ASP A 150 -5.71 3.83 -15.60
CA ASP A 150 -6.64 2.89 -14.98
C ASP A 150 -7.09 3.21 -13.55
N ILE A 151 -6.93 4.44 -13.06
CA ILE A 151 -7.56 4.92 -11.80
C ILE A 151 -8.58 6.01 -12.10
N THR A 152 -9.85 5.74 -11.78
CA THR A 152 -10.94 6.70 -11.93
C THR A 152 -11.34 7.30 -10.58
N ARG A 153 -11.92 8.50 -10.60
CA ARG A 153 -12.45 9.15 -9.39
C ARG A 153 -13.51 8.28 -8.73
N ASP A 154 -14.40 7.71 -9.54
CA ASP A 154 -15.55 6.96 -9.03
C ASP A 154 -15.12 5.62 -8.42
N ASP A 155 -14.12 4.96 -9.01
CA ASP A 155 -13.53 3.76 -8.40
C ASP A 155 -12.86 4.08 -7.06
N LEU A 156 -12.10 5.19 -6.99
CA LEU A 156 -11.43 5.61 -5.77
C LEU A 156 -12.44 6.00 -4.68
N GLN A 157 -13.52 6.70 -5.05
CA GLN A 157 -14.61 7.05 -4.14
C GLN A 157 -15.25 5.79 -3.56
N LYS A 158 -15.61 4.84 -4.42
CA LYS A 158 -16.19 3.56 -4.00
C LYS A 158 -15.23 2.78 -3.10
N PHE A 159 -13.95 2.76 -3.44
CA PHE A 159 -12.93 2.08 -2.65
C PHE A 159 -12.77 2.69 -1.25
N ILE A 160 -12.78 4.02 -1.14
CA ILE A 160 -12.77 4.74 0.14
C ILE A 160 -14.01 4.40 0.98
N GLU A 161 -15.18 4.34 0.35
CA GLU A 161 -16.43 3.95 1.03
C GLU A 161 -16.33 2.55 1.65
N GLU A 162 -15.70 1.60 0.94
CA GLU A 162 -15.42 0.27 1.48
C GLU A 162 -14.39 0.29 2.61
N MET A 163 -13.37 1.16 2.52
CA MET A 163 -12.32 1.29 3.53
C MET A 163 -12.82 1.79 4.88
N TYR A 164 -13.94 2.53 4.94
CA TYR A 164 -14.47 2.98 6.24
C TYR A 164 -14.75 1.81 7.20
N GLY A 165 -15.12 0.65 6.68
CA GLY A 165 -15.30 -0.57 7.48
C GLY A 165 -13.99 -1.10 8.08
N ASP A 166 -12.84 -0.84 7.46
CA ASP A 166 -11.54 -1.30 7.97
C ASP A 166 -11.09 -0.56 9.24
N PHE A 167 -11.71 0.59 9.54
CA PHE A 167 -11.48 1.36 10.75
C PHE A 167 -12.26 0.86 11.97
N GLU A 168 -13.12 -0.14 11.80
CA GLU A 168 -13.90 -0.71 12.89
C GLU A 168 -12.98 -1.46 13.88
N ILE A 169 -13.04 -1.04 15.15
CA ILE A 169 -12.36 -1.72 16.25
C ILE A 169 -13.28 -2.81 16.78
N ILE A 170 -12.98 -4.06 16.41
CA ILE A 170 -13.70 -5.24 16.89
C ILE A 170 -12.94 -5.77 18.11
N GLU A 171 -13.51 -5.61 19.31
CA GLU A 171 -12.78 -5.90 20.57
C GLU A 171 -12.20 -7.33 20.61
N GLN A 172 -12.92 -8.34 20.11
CA GLN A 172 -12.42 -9.72 20.06
C GLN A 172 -11.17 -9.87 19.18
N ASN A 173 -10.99 -9.01 18.18
CA ASN A 173 -9.86 -9.08 17.27
C ASN A 173 -8.53 -8.63 17.90
N LYS A 174 -8.58 -7.90 19.02
CA LYS A 174 -7.36 -7.44 19.69
C LYS A 174 -6.49 -8.60 20.18
N SER A 175 -7.12 -9.66 20.69
CA SER A 175 -6.43 -10.82 21.27
C SER A 175 -6.58 -12.10 20.46
N CYS A 176 -7.28 -12.08 19.31
CA CYS A 176 -7.43 -13.28 18.51
C CYS A 176 -6.11 -13.68 17.84
N GLU A 177 -5.92 -14.99 17.72
CA GLU A 177 -4.81 -15.56 16.95
C GLU A 177 -5.05 -15.36 15.44
N LEU A 178 -3.94 -15.18 14.75
CA LEU A 178 -3.89 -15.13 13.29
C LEU A 178 -3.64 -16.55 12.76
N GLU A 179 -4.20 -16.85 11.60
CA GLU A 179 -4.19 -18.18 10.98
C GLU A 179 -3.17 -18.28 9.84
N VAL A 180 -2.91 -17.17 9.16
CA VAL A 180 -2.03 -17.07 7.99
C VAL A 180 -0.79 -16.24 8.32
N TYR A 181 -0.97 -15.14 9.03
CA TYR A 181 0.10 -14.19 9.30
C TYR A 181 0.63 -14.31 10.73
N ASN A 182 1.89 -13.93 10.90
CA ASN A 182 2.43 -13.59 12.20
C ASN A 182 2.39 -12.06 12.35
N TYR A 183 2.00 -11.60 13.54
CA TYR A 183 1.87 -10.17 13.82
C TYR A 183 3.20 -9.42 13.72
N ASP A 184 4.29 -9.99 14.26
CA ASP A 184 5.59 -9.35 14.30
C ASP A 184 6.19 -9.22 12.89
N ASP A 185 6.01 -10.23 12.04
CA ASP A 185 6.40 -10.17 10.62
C ASP A 185 5.65 -9.07 9.85
N ILE A 186 4.39 -8.82 10.18
CA ILE A 186 3.61 -7.72 9.58
C ILE A 186 4.11 -6.36 10.06
N ILE A 187 4.50 -6.24 11.33
CA ILE A 187 5.13 -5.02 11.85
C ILE A 187 6.48 -4.79 11.17
N GLU A 188 7.30 -5.82 11.00
CA GLU A 188 8.57 -5.75 10.27
C GLU A 188 8.36 -5.33 8.81
N TYR A 189 7.39 -5.94 8.12
CA TYR A 189 6.96 -5.54 6.77
C TYR A 189 6.62 -4.04 6.69
N ILE A 190 5.82 -3.52 7.62
CA ILE A 190 5.45 -2.10 7.64
C ILE A 190 6.71 -1.22 7.82
N ASN A 191 7.58 -1.56 8.78
CA ASN A 191 8.79 -0.80 9.06
C ASN A 191 9.79 -0.79 7.88
N LEU A 192 9.96 -1.93 7.21
CA LEU A 192 10.80 -2.05 6.03
C LEU A 192 10.23 -1.25 4.86
N SER A 193 8.91 -1.30 4.66
CA SER A 193 8.22 -0.53 3.63
C SER A 193 8.40 0.97 3.84
N ILE A 194 8.23 1.45 5.07
CA ILE A 194 8.45 2.86 5.45
C ILE A 194 9.90 3.26 5.17
N SER A 195 10.87 2.48 5.66
CA SER A 195 12.29 2.80 5.53
C SER A 195 12.72 2.85 4.05
N LYS A 196 12.25 1.89 3.25
CA LYS A 196 12.54 1.84 1.80
C LYS A 196 11.88 2.99 1.06
N ALA A 197 10.63 3.32 1.39
CA ALA A 197 9.91 4.43 0.76
C ALA A 197 10.57 5.78 1.05
N ILE A 198 10.96 6.04 2.31
CA ILE A 198 11.69 7.25 2.69
C ILE A 198 13.00 7.36 1.90
N ALA A 199 13.82 6.31 1.91
CA ALA A 199 15.11 6.31 1.22
C ALA A 199 14.98 6.62 -0.28
N VAL A 200 14.02 5.96 -0.96
CA VAL A 200 13.77 6.18 -2.40
C VAL A 200 13.29 7.61 -2.66
N ILE A 201 12.33 8.11 -1.87
CA ILE A 201 11.77 9.46 -2.09
C ILE A 201 12.82 10.54 -1.80
N GLU A 202 13.62 10.38 -0.75
CA GLU A 202 14.72 11.30 -0.42
C GLU A 202 15.74 11.34 -1.55
N GLU A 203 16.22 10.18 -2.03
CA GLU A 203 17.16 10.10 -3.16
C GLU A 203 16.62 10.84 -4.39
N MET A 204 15.34 10.64 -4.71
CA MET A 204 14.69 11.36 -5.82
C MET A 204 14.61 12.88 -5.60
N ILE A 205 14.41 13.34 -4.37
CA ILE A 205 14.38 14.76 -4.04
C ILE A 205 15.80 15.33 -4.14
N PHE A 206 16.82 14.66 -3.58
CA PHE A 206 18.21 15.11 -3.62
C PHE A 206 18.77 15.20 -5.05
N ASP A 207 18.51 14.19 -5.89
CA ASP A 207 18.95 14.18 -7.29
C ASP A 207 18.39 15.35 -8.12
N ALA A 208 17.18 15.81 -7.81
CA ALA A 208 16.61 16.99 -8.47
C ALA A 208 17.35 18.28 -8.11
N HIS A 209 17.82 18.40 -6.87
CA HIS A 209 18.58 19.57 -6.43
C HIS A 209 20.00 19.59 -7.02
N ALA A 210 20.63 18.42 -7.16
CA ALA A 210 21.96 18.30 -7.76
C ALA A 210 22.00 18.65 -9.27
N ARG A 211 20.89 18.46 -10.00
CA ARG A 211 20.79 18.81 -11.43
C ARG A 211 20.49 20.29 -11.70
N LEU A 212 20.17 21.07 -10.67
CA LEU A 212 19.87 22.50 -10.75
C LEU A 212 21.07 23.40 -10.39
N HIS A 213 22.22 22.81 -10.07
CA HIS A 213 23.49 23.47 -9.76
C HIS A 213 24.59 23.07 -10.76
#